data_AF-A0A2P5D8J8-F1
#
_entry.id   AF-A0A2P5D8J8-F1
#
_cell.length_a   1.000
_cell.length_b   1.000
_cell.length_c   1.000
_cell.angle_alpha   90.00
_cell.angle_beta   90.00
_cell.angle_gamma   90.00
#
_symmetry.space_group_name_H-M   'P 1'
#
loop_
_entity.id
_entity.type
_entity.pdbx_description
1 polymer ?
#
loop_
_entity_poly.entity_id
_entity_poly.type
_entity_poly.pdbx_seq_one_letter_code
_entity_poly.pdbx_strand_id
1 'polypeptide(L)'
;MALRRLLGWSDGELMRSDAKPCSRLMKQTAGVFGVGGGMAFWVLCRLHYGPRITVPRSFRWAACGAISMGSTTALLVRLFSAQCEPQNIAVYDKGK
;
A
#
# COMPACT_ATOMS: atom_id res chain seq x y z
N MET A 1 7.93 -12.08 -3.75
CA MET A 1 8.32 -12.24 -5.17
C MET A 1 8.15 -10.88 -5.83
N ALA A 2 9.23 -10.27 -6.29
CA ALA A 2 9.18 -8.98 -6.98
C ALA A 2 8.97 -9.24 -8.47
N LEU A 3 7.88 -8.72 -9.03
CA LEU A 3 7.57 -8.81 -10.46
C LEU A 3 8.65 -8.10 -11.30
N ARG A 4 9.42 -7.19 -10.69
CA ARG A 4 10.56 -6.50 -11.30
C ARG A 4 11.57 -7.44 -11.97
N ARG A 5 11.94 -8.56 -11.34
CA ARG A 5 12.90 -9.52 -11.93
C ARG A 5 12.33 -10.18 -13.19
N LEU A 6 11.04 -10.53 -13.18
CA LEU A 6 10.36 -11.09 -14.34
C LEU A 6 10.23 -10.08 -15.49
N LEU A 7 10.11 -8.80 -15.16
CA LEU A 7 10.01 -7.71 -16.14
C LEU A 7 11.38 -7.14 -16.58
N GLY A 8 12.50 -7.72 -16.12
CA GLY A 8 13.84 -7.22 -16.44
C GLY A 8 14.17 -5.84 -15.86
N TRP A 9 13.45 -5.40 -14.82
CA TRP A 9 13.62 -4.10 -14.16
C TRP A 9 14.59 -4.13 -12.97
N SER A 10 15.23 -5.27 -12.73
CA SER A 10 16.19 -5.48 -11.64
C SER A 10 17.13 -6.63 -11.99
N ASP A 11 18.44 -6.36 -11.93
CA ASP A 11 19.50 -7.36 -12.09
C ASP A 11 19.74 -8.19 -10.81
N GLY A 12 18.99 -7.92 -9.75
CA GLY A 12 19.09 -8.65 -8.48
C GLY A 12 20.14 -8.11 -7.51
N GLU A 13 20.70 -6.93 -7.79
CA GLU A 13 21.63 -6.22 -6.93
C GLU A 13 21.04 -5.88 -5.55
N LEU A 14 21.94 -5.72 -4.57
CA LEU A 14 21.60 -5.26 -3.22
C LEU A 14 21.29 -3.76 -3.25
N MET A 15 20.20 -3.38 -2.58
CA MET A 15 19.84 -1.99 -2.38
C MET A 15 20.85 -1.29 -1.47
N ARG A 16 20.99 0.03 -1.61
CA ARG A 16 21.82 0.85 -0.72
C ARG A 16 21.39 0.65 0.74
N SER A 17 22.35 0.52 1.64
CA SER A 17 22.13 0.28 3.08
C SER A 17 21.27 1.33 3.78
N ASP A 18 21.27 2.58 3.30
CA ASP A 18 20.48 3.69 3.85
C ASP A 18 19.01 3.65 3.42
N ALA A 19 18.63 2.72 2.52
CA ALA A 19 17.27 2.61 2.03
C ALA A 19 16.32 2.15 3.14
N LYS A 20 15.10 2.70 3.15
CA LYS A 20 14.06 2.24 4.07
C LYS A 20 13.75 0.75 3.82
N PRO A 21 13.60 -0.07 4.87
CA PRO A 21 13.27 -1.49 4.70
C PRO A 21 11.86 -1.67 4.11
N CYS A 22 11.65 -2.79 3.41
CA CYS A 22 10.38 -3.10 2.74
C CYS A 22 9.19 -3.06 3.71
N SER A 23 9.31 -3.67 4.89
CA SER A 23 8.22 -3.67 5.88
C SER A 23 7.80 -2.27 6.29
N ARG A 24 8.76 -1.35 6.49
CA ARG A 24 8.50 0.04 6.88
C ARG A 24 7.91 0.83 5.74
N LEU A 25 8.43 0.67 4.53
CA LEU A 25 7.89 1.33 3.34
C LEU A 25 6.44 0.89 3.07
N MET A 26 6.18 -0.42 3.13
CA MET A 26 4.86 -1.00 2.94
C MET A 26 3.88 -0.53 4.02
N LYS A 27 4.27 -0.52 5.30
CA LYS A 27 3.43 0.00 6.40
C LYS A 27 3.10 1.48 6.22
N GLN A 28 4.10 2.32 5.86
CA GLN A 28 3.89 3.75 5.66
C GLN A 28 2.92 4.02 4.50
N THR A 29 3.16 3.38 3.35
CA THR A 29 2.33 3.57 2.16
C THR A 29 0.92 3.02 2.37
N ALA A 30 0.77 1.80 2.88
CA ALA A 30 -0.53 1.22 3.17
C ALA A 30 -1.34 2.07 4.16
N GLY A 31 -0.68 2.66 5.17
CA GLY A 31 -1.30 3.58 6.11
C GLY A 31 -1.81 4.86 5.43
N VAL A 32 -0.95 5.55 4.67
CA VAL A 32 -1.30 6.80 3.98
C VAL A 32 -2.43 6.57 2.97
N PHE A 33 -2.30 5.56 2.13
CA PHE A 33 -3.32 5.24 1.12
C PHE A 33 -4.59 4.64 1.71
N GLY A 34 -4.51 3.96 2.86
CA GLY A 34 -5.69 3.51 3.59
C GLY A 34 -6.49 4.69 4.15
N VAL A 35 -5.83 5.64 4.83
CA VAL A 35 -6.49 6.86 5.33
C VAL A 35 -7.06 7.69 4.17
N GLY A 36 -6.25 7.90 3.12
CA GLY A 36 -6.67 8.63 1.92
C GLY A 36 -7.83 7.95 1.20
N GLY A 37 -7.77 6.62 1.05
CA GLY A 37 -8.82 5.82 0.44
C GLY A 37 -10.14 5.88 1.21
N GLY A 38 -10.08 5.81 2.54
CA GLY A 38 -11.28 5.94 3.36
C GLY A 38 -11.91 7.33 3.28
N MET A 39 -11.10 8.38 3.29
CA MET A 39 -11.58 9.75 3.15
C MET A 39 -12.19 10.00 1.76
N ALA A 40 -11.52 9.53 0.70
CA ALA A 40 -12.02 9.66 -0.67
C ALA A 40 -13.34 8.91 -0.88
N PHE A 41 -13.44 7.66 -0.44
CA PHE A 41 -14.67 6.87 -0.56
C PHE A 41 -15.81 7.44 0.28
N TRP A 42 -15.51 8.05 1.42
CA TRP A 42 -16.51 8.77 2.20
C TRP A 42 -17.08 9.99 1.46
N VAL A 43 -16.23 10.77 0.78
CA VAL A 43 -16.69 11.89 -0.06
C VAL A 43 -17.48 11.37 -1.26
N LEU A 44 -16.97 10.36 -1.96
CA LEU A 44 -17.63 9.75 -3.11
C LEU A 44 -19.01 9.17 -2.75
N CYS A 45 -19.16 8.53 -1.58
CA CYS A 45 -20.46 8.01 -1.17
C CYS A 45 -21.47 9.14 -0.91
N ARG A 46 -21.02 10.30 -0.39
CA ARG A 46 -21.86 11.49 -0.19
C ARG A 46 -22.24 12.14 -1.52
N LEU A 47 -21.35 12.14 -2.50
CA LEU A 47 -21.66 12.61 -3.87
C LEU A 47 -22.63 11.66 -4.59
N HIS A 48 -22.46 10.35 -4.43
CA HIS A 48 -23.28 9.34 -5.10
C HIS A 48 -24.69 9.23 -4.52
N TYR A 49 -24.83 9.22 -3.19
CA TYR A 49 -26.13 9.07 -2.52
C TYR A 49 -26.77 10.41 -2.08
N GLY A 50 -26.02 11.50 -2.12
CA GLY A 50 -26.46 12.82 -1.66
C GLY A 50 -26.54 12.95 -0.13
N PRO A 51 -27.15 14.04 0.39
CA PRO A 51 -27.16 14.39 1.80
C PRO A 51 -27.98 13.44 2.69
N ARG A 52 -28.78 12.53 2.11
CA ARG A 52 -29.65 11.59 2.84
C ARG A 52 -28.95 10.30 3.27
N ILE A 53 -27.65 10.15 3.02
CA ILE A 53 -26.92 8.94 3.40
C ILE A 53 -26.80 8.82 4.93
N THR A 54 -27.11 7.64 5.47
CA THR A 54 -26.98 7.38 6.90
C THR A 54 -25.51 7.22 7.31
N VAL A 55 -25.18 7.67 8.52
CA VAL A 55 -23.82 7.59 9.07
C VAL A 55 -23.22 6.18 9.00
N PRO A 56 -23.94 5.09 9.41
CA PRO A 56 -23.39 3.73 9.31
C PRO A 56 -23.07 3.29 7.88
N ARG A 57 -23.90 3.68 6.90
CA ARG A 57 -23.65 3.36 5.49
C ARG A 57 -22.43 4.10 4.95
N SER A 58 -22.28 5.37 5.32
CA SER A 58 -21.10 6.15 4.93
C SER A 58 -19.79 5.59 5.51
N PHE A 59 -19.82 5.11 6.76
CA PHE A 59 -18.65 4.45 7.37
C PHE A 59 -18.27 3.15 6.68
N ARG A 60 -19.24 2.34 6.20
CA ARG A 60 -18.93 1.14 5.42
C ARG A 60 -18.22 1.46 4.12
N TRP A 61 -18.62 2.53 3.43
CA TRP A 61 -17.92 3.02 2.23
C TRP A 61 -16.50 3.47 2.55
N ALA A 62 -16.33 4.25 3.62
CA ALA A 62 -15.01 4.67 4.08
C ALA A 62 -14.11 3.47 4.44
N ALA A 63 -14.64 2.48 5.16
CA ALA A 63 -13.89 1.27 5.51
C ALA A 63 -13.49 0.47 4.26
N CYS A 64 -14.39 0.33 3.29
CA CYS A 64 -14.09 -0.32 2.01
C CYS A 64 -12.99 0.42 1.25
N GLY A 65 -13.06 1.75 1.16
CA GLY A 65 -12.01 2.57 0.55
C GLY A 65 -10.66 2.43 1.26
N ALA A 66 -10.65 2.40 2.59
CA ALA A 66 -9.43 2.25 3.36
C ALA A 66 -8.77 0.88 3.15
N ILE A 67 -9.54 -0.19 3.22
CA ILE A 67 -9.02 -1.56 3.05
C ILE A 67 -8.57 -1.78 1.60
N SER A 68 -9.38 -1.40 0.62
CA SER A 68 -9.06 -1.60 -0.80
C SER A 68 -7.81 -0.82 -1.22
N MET A 69 -7.74 0.47 -0.91
CA MET A 69 -6.58 1.31 -1.26
C MET A 69 -5.33 0.90 -0.46
N GLY A 70 -5.47 0.61 0.83
CA GLY A 70 -4.36 0.16 1.67
C GLY A 70 -3.78 -1.18 1.23
N SER A 71 -4.62 -2.18 0.94
CA SER A 71 -4.17 -3.50 0.47
C SER A 71 -3.57 -3.45 -0.94
N THR A 72 -4.21 -2.70 -1.86
CA THR A 72 -3.72 -2.54 -3.23
C THR A 72 -2.34 -1.89 -3.24
N THR A 73 -2.15 -0.82 -2.46
CA THR A 73 -0.84 -0.16 -2.39
C THR A 73 0.21 -1.01 -1.71
N ALA A 74 -0.12 -1.77 -0.66
CA ALA A 74 0.79 -2.74 -0.06
C ALA A 74 1.25 -3.81 -1.07
N LEU A 75 0.33 -4.31 -1.89
CA LEU A 75 0.61 -5.27 -2.95
C LEU A 75 1.51 -4.66 -4.04
N LEU A 76 1.19 -3.44 -4.50
CA LEU A 76 2.00 -2.74 -5.50
C LEU A 76 3.44 -2.50 -5.01
N VAL A 77 3.61 -2.08 -3.76
CA VAL A 77 4.94 -1.92 -3.15
C VAL A 77 5.69 -3.24 -3.12
N ARG A 78 5.04 -4.34 -2.73
CA ARG A 78 5.70 -5.67 -2.76
C ARG A 78 6.10 -6.12 -4.16
N LEU A 79 5.29 -5.81 -5.18
CA LEU A 79 5.54 -6.26 -6.54
C LEU A 79 6.59 -5.41 -7.26
N PHE A 80 6.58 -4.09 -7.03
CA PHE A 80 7.29 -3.13 -7.88
C PHE A 80 8.41 -2.36 -7.19
N SER A 81 8.52 -2.40 -5.86
CA SER A 81 9.60 -1.71 -5.16
C SER A 81 10.84 -2.60 -5.03
N ALA A 82 12.00 -2.05 -5.37
CA ALA A 82 13.28 -2.77 -5.25
C ALA A 82 13.61 -3.15 -3.79
N GLN A 83 13.08 -2.41 -2.80
CA GLN A 83 13.29 -2.75 -1.38
C GLN A 83 12.65 -4.10 -1.01
N CYS A 84 11.62 -4.51 -1.74
CA CYS A 84 10.82 -5.70 -1.48
C CYS A 84 11.25 -6.92 -2.29
N GLU A 85 12.40 -6.85 -2.99
CA GLU A 85 13.01 -8.04 -3.57
C GLU A 85 13.49 -9.00 -2.48
N PRO A 86 13.40 -10.32 -2.69
CA PRO A 86 13.64 -11.31 -1.62
C PRO A 86 15.03 -11.21 -0.99
N GLN A 87 16.07 -10.87 -1.76
CA GLN A 87 17.43 -10.65 -1.26
C GLN A 87 17.53 -9.42 -0.37
N ASN A 88 16.84 -8.33 -0.72
CA ASN A 88 16.83 -7.10 0.08
C ASN A 88 16.02 -7.28 1.36
N ILE A 89 14.91 -8.02 1.30
CA ILE A 89 14.13 -8.39 2.50
C ILE A 89 14.98 -9.25 3.44
N ALA A 90 15.70 -10.25 2.90
CA ALA A 90 16.51 -11.15 3.72
C ALA A 90 17.62 -10.41 4.48
N VAL A 91 18.17 -9.35 3.90
CA VAL A 91 19.26 -8.56 4.50
C VAL A 91 18.75 -7.44 5.41
N TYR A 92 17.72 -6.70 4.99
CA TYR A 92 17.33 -5.45 5.66
C TYR A 92 16.05 -5.54 6.52
N ASP A 93 15.25 -6.60 6.36
CA ASP A 93 13.99 -6.77 7.12
C ASP A 93 14.15 -7.76 8.30
N LYS A 94 15.26 -8.52 8.35
CA LYS A 94 15.61 -9.36 9.50
C LYS A 94 16.36 -8.53 10.54
N GLY A 95 15.68 -8.13 11.63
CA GLY A 95 16.36 -7.59 12.81
C GLY A 95 15.90 -6.21 13.32
N LYS A 96 14.61 -5.88 13.22
CA LYS A 96 13.99 -4.87 14.08
C LYS A 96 12.61 -5.29 14.54
#